data_AF-A0A662CJ14-F1
#
_entry.id   AF-A0A662CJ14-F1
#
_cell.length_a   1.000
_cell.length_b   1.000
_cell.length_c   1.000
_cell.angle_alpha   90.00
_cell.angle_beta   90.00
_cell.angle_gamma   90.00
#
_symmetry.space_group_name_H-M   'P 1'
#
loop_
_entity.id
_entity.type
_entity.pdbx_description
1 polymer ?
#
loop_
_entity_poly.entity_id
_entity_poly.type
_entity_poly.pdbx_seq_one_letter_code
_entity_poly.pdbx_strand_id
1 'polypeptide(L)'
;MAGIQRKALLESLGLSQQPVKKGHPGPRLFPVLLQSLQYHSSILGTALHIRHISLQRPLQRRLRGHFQKGRELLSVPHLMVKPDQRKVGVPSPLALLDLLLPLLGLFGPLSSPVENAQRLHLPSELTHPKKACDFLESPLKILPMPHITLKKCFKEVLDNLQGENLFLGREEALLLVRGEEGTYPIILLPRGENTFLRLDKGAHFLDLGEVHVILNRLAQKVGGEVIHSTLDPKARPKTPPPTYATPRRWLEGGGLRRLLKDHERVDVEIGFGNGEFLERLVEQGKAVVGIEISNWAIKRALNRLRGKGPHIILKAPGGWAVKWLFPPESIDALYILFPFPWPKRPSRRLIQAPFVQTLAEKLRRGGRVILATDHEEYAQQIRSLFSASPCFQEGESPEEIDTKYLRKWISMGLAIHKMAFIKRETPSAMDPRFPYLQYPVKAKVNNPQEVMEAFQPWTLRPEGQSFFKVERIYLNLEKGTLLFRTTFQDPDLSLHHQFLMWKEGILDLTPTWGETVPPPLARAMESMGKWLAGL
;
A
#
# COMPACT_ATOMS: atom_id res chain seq x y z
N MET A 1 -14.23 1.50 41.09
CA MET A 1 -15.09 0.56 40.33
C MET A 1 -14.50 0.09 38.99
N ALA A 2 -13.57 0.82 38.34
CA ALA A 2 -12.96 0.42 37.06
C ALA A 2 -12.06 -0.84 37.07
N GLY A 3 -11.54 -1.25 38.24
CA GLY A 3 -10.70 -2.45 38.36
C GLY A 3 -11.47 -3.78 38.33
N ILE A 4 -12.74 -3.76 38.71
CA ILE A 4 -13.57 -4.97 38.85
C ILE A 4 -14.12 -5.41 37.47
N GLN A 5 -14.45 -4.46 36.60
CA GLN A 5 -14.90 -4.76 35.22
C GLN A 5 -13.81 -5.38 34.34
N ARG A 6 -12.53 -4.99 34.54
CA ARG A 6 -11.40 -5.56 33.79
C ARG A 6 -11.18 -7.04 34.14
N LYS A 7 -11.41 -7.43 35.38
CA LYS A 7 -11.25 -8.82 35.85
C LYS A 7 -12.37 -9.72 35.29
N ALA A 8 -13.62 -9.24 35.31
CA ALA A 8 -14.76 -9.95 34.73
C ALA A 8 -14.62 -10.15 33.20
N LEU A 9 -14.07 -9.15 32.49
CA LEU A 9 -13.79 -9.26 31.05
C LEU A 9 -12.73 -10.34 30.74
N LEU A 10 -11.66 -10.40 31.54
CA LEU A 10 -10.58 -11.38 31.35
C LEU A 10 -11.01 -12.81 31.69
N GLU A 11 -11.87 -12.98 32.71
CA GLU A 11 -12.43 -14.29 33.09
C GLU A 11 -13.45 -14.80 32.05
N SER A 12 -14.26 -13.92 31.45
CA SER A 12 -15.20 -14.28 30.38
C SER A 12 -14.53 -14.68 29.05
N LEU A 13 -13.25 -14.31 28.87
CA LEU A 13 -12.44 -14.61 27.69
C LEU A 13 -11.51 -15.83 27.87
N GLY A 14 -11.63 -16.56 28.98
CA GLY A 14 -10.89 -17.81 29.22
C GLY A 14 -9.39 -17.65 29.51
N LEU A 15 -8.94 -16.45 29.88
CA LEU A 15 -7.52 -16.16 30.13
C LEU A 15 -7.23 -16.10 31.64
N SER A 16 -7.02 -17.27 32.25
CA SER A 16 -6.57 -17.38 33.65
C SER A 16 -5.04 -17.28 33.74
N GLN A 17 -4.53 -16.38 34.60
CA GLN A 17 -3.10 -16.31 34.93
C GLN A 17 -2.75 -17.29 36.06
N GLN A 18 -1.80 -18.20 35.82
CA GLN A 18 -1.19 -19.01 36.88
C GLN A 18 -0.05 -18.24 37.59
N PRO A 19 0.17 -18.43 38.90
CA PRO A 19 1.24 -17.78 39.64
C PRO A 19 2.57 -18.55 39.55
N VAL A 20 3.67 -17.86 39.28
CA VAL A 20 5.03 -18.41 39.20
C VAL A 20 5.69 -18.40 40.59
N LYS A 21 6.16 -19.57 41.07
CA LYS A 21 7.02 -19.72 42.26
C LYS A 21 8.49 -19.37 41.96
N LYS A 22 9.16 -18.72 42.91
CA LYS A 22 10.58 -18.28 42.86
C LYS A 22 11.57 -19.44 43.13
N GLY A 23 12.70 -19.49 42.42
CA GLY A 23 13.93 -20.19 42.85
C GLY A 23 14.94 -20.60 41.76
N HIS A 24 15.99 -19.78 41.55
CA HIS A 24 17.36 -20.13 41.07
C HIS A 24 17.66 -20.44 39.57
N PRO A 25 18.91 -20.24 39.06
CA PRO A 25 19.22 -19.15 38.10
C PRO A 25 19.85 -19.54 36.73
N GLY A 26 19.62 -18.70 35.72
CA GLY A 26 20.43 -18.50 34.49
C GLY A 26 20.21 -19.50 33.32
N PRO A 27 20.37 -19.09 32.03
CA PRO A 27 21.33 -18.08 31.55
C PRO A 27 20.76 -16.92 30.68
N ARG A 28 21.39 -15.75 30.87
CA ARG A 28 21.64 -14.63 29.92
C ARG A 28 20.48 -14.17 29.01
N LEU A 29 19.75 -13.17 29.52
CA LEU A 29 18.89 -12.24 28.77
C LEU A 29 19.68 -11.40 27.75
N PHE A 30 19.65 -11.79 26.49
CA PHE A 30 19.83 -10.92 25.31
C PHE A 30 19.13 -11.68 24.16
N PRO A 31 17.85 -11.38 23.82
CA PRO A 31 17.49 -10.18 23.07
C PRO A 31 16.03 -9.71 23.32
N VAL A 32 15.80 -8.76 24.23
CA VAL A 32 14.51 -8.03 24.33
C VAL A 32 14.70 -6.51 24.41
N LEU A 33 15.94 -6.03 24.53
CA LEU A 33 16.27 -4.60 24.62
C LEU A 33 16.60 -3.93 23.27
N LEU A 34 16.62 -4.67 22.15
CA LEU A 34 16.89 -4.11 20.82
C LEU A 34 15.63 -3.77 20.01
N GLN A 35 14.44 -4.22 20.43
CA GLN A 35 13.17 -3.83 19.79
C GLN A 35 12.52 -2.58 20.41
N SER A 36 12.90 -2.18 21.63
CA SER A 36 12.44 -0.94 22.26
C SER A 36 13.28 0.30 21.89
N LEU A 37 14.53 0.11 21.44
CA LEU A 37 15.43 1.21 21.02
C LEU A 37 15.24 1.65 19.55
N GLN A 38 14.62 0.84 18.68
CA GLN A 38 14.23 1.29 17.33
C GLN A 38 12.88 2.02 17.29
N TYR A 39 12.11 2.01 18.38
CA TYR A 39 10.85 2.73 18.47
C TYR A 39 10.99 4.19 18.99
N HIS A 40 12.13 4.53 19.59
CA HIS A 40 12.38 5.87 20.17
C HIS A 40 13.26 6.81 19.31
N SER A 41 13.75 6.38 18.15
CA SER A 41 14.51 7.25 17.23
C SER A 41 13.64 8.15 16.33
N SER A 42 12.32 8.05 16.42
CA SER A 42 11.38 8.94 15.71
C SER A 42 10.86 10.11 16.55
N ILE A 43 11.18 10.15 17.86
CA ILE A 43 10.74 11.21 18.79
C ILE A 43 11.90 12.15 19.17
N LEU A 44 13.17 11.73 19.04
CA LEU A 44 14.35 12.56 19.31
C LEU A 44 14.90 13.34 18.10
N GLY A 45 14.37 13.13 16.90
CA GLY A 45 14.75 13.88 15.69
C GLY A 45 14.18 15.30 15.61
N THR A 46 13.33 15.70 16.55
CA THR A 46 12.62 16.99 16.53
C THR A 46 13.07 17.96 17.66
N ALA A 47 13.99 17.53 18.53
CA ALA A 47 14.45 18.32 19.69
C ALA A 47 15.83 19.00 19.52
N LEU A 48 16.47 18.88 18.36
CA LEU A 48 17.82 19.44 18.10
C LEU A 48 17.87 20.48 16.98
N HIS A 49 16.76 21.20 16.75
CA HIS A 49 16.71 22.32 15.80
C HIS A 49 16.15 23.64 16.35
N ILE A 50 16.09 23.79 17.69
CA ILE A 50 15.78 25.06 18.34
C ILE A 50 16.96 25.48 19.21
N ARG A 51 17.99 26.01 18.56
CA ARG A 51 18.93 27.01 19.11
C ARG A 51 19.84 27.45 17.97
N HIS A 52 19.35 28.39 17.16
CA HIS A 52 20.11 29.51 16.60
C HIS A 52 19.16 30.37 15.77
N ILE A 53 18.50 31.30 16.45
CA ILE A 53 17.99 32.54 15.86
C ILE A 53 18.89 33.67 16.38
N SER A 54 19.05 34.70 15.55
CA SER A 54 19.80 35.95 15.70
C SER A 54 21.26 35.84 15.22
N LEU A 55 21.71 36.52 14.15
CA LEU A 55 21.45 37.90 13.72
C LEU A 55 21.76 38.12 12.21
N GLN A 56 20.93 38.97 11.59
CA GLN A 56 21.17 39.88 10.44
C GLN A 56 21.06 39.42 8.95
N ARG A 57 20.17 40.13 8.24
CA ARG A 57 19.95 40.28 6.77
C ARG A 57 21.07 41.17 6.14
N PRO A 58 21.03 41.58 4.84
CA PRO A 58 20.80 40.90 3.56
C PRO A 58 21.90 41.22 2.49
N LEU A 59 22.22 40.31 1.56
CA LEU A 59 22.93 40.68 0.32
C LEU A 59 22.53 39.76 -0.85
N GLN A 60 21.41 40.09 -1.50
CA GLN A 60 21.09 39.62 -2.85
C GLN A 60 20.75 40.83 -3.73
N ARG A 61 21.79 41.46 -4.27
CA ARG A 61 21.78 42.26 -5.50
C ARG A 61 23.16 42.09 -6.15
N ARG A 62 23.17 41.79 -7.46
CA ARG A 62 24.31 41.35 -8.31
C ARG A 62 24.66 39.88 -8.03
N LEU A 63 24.44 38.93 -8.94
CA LEU A 63 24.94 38.89 -10.31
C LEU A 63 23.95 38.13 -11.22
N ARG A 64 23.25 38.85 -12.09
CA ARG A 64 22.91 38.37 -13.44
C ARG A 64 23.96 38.98 -14.36
N GLY A 65 24.70 38.15 -15.08
CA GLY A 65 25.73 38.64 -16.00
C GLY A 65 26.51 37.52 -16.67
N HIS A 66 26.00 37.12 -17.83
CA HIS A 66 26.72 36.61 -18.99
C HIS A 66 27.38 35.21 -18.96
N PHE A 67 26.71 34.31 -19.69
CA PHE A 67 27.36 33.34 -20.56
C PHE A 67 28.10 34.06 -21.69
N GLN A 68 29.40 33.84 -21.84
CA GLN A 68 30.06 33.85 -23.16
C GLN A 68 31.39 33.07 -23.16
N LYS A 69 31.42 32.04 -24.01
CA LYS A 69 32.50 31.51 -24.88
C LYS A 69 33.99 31.64 -24.47
N GLY A 70 34.70 30.52 -24.72
CA GLY A 70 36.11 30.49 -25.18
C GLY A 70 37.05 29.87 -24.15
N ARG A 71 37.38 28.58 -24.28
CA ARG A 71 38.60 28.03 -24.92
C ARG A 71 39.85 28.14 -24.04
N GLU A 72 40.47 26.97 -23.83
CA GLU A 72 41.93 26.70 -23.78
C GLU A 72 42.75 27.43 -22.69
N LEU A 73 43.84 26.95 -22.11
CA LEU A 73 44.77 25.83 -22.29
C LEU A 73 45.61 25.74 -21.00
N LEU A 74 46.02 24.52 -20.64
CA LEU A 74 47.23 24.08 -19.90
C LEU A 74 47.99 25.06 -18.98
N SER A 75 48.27 24.63 -17.74
CA SER A 75 49.65 24.31 -17.27
C SER A 75 49.73 24.01 -15.75
N VAL A 76 50.43 22.92 -15.44
CA VAL A 76 51.08 22.54 -14.15
C VAL A 76 52.56 22.98 -14.33
N PRO A 77 53.48 23.20 -13.34
CA PRO A 77 53.64 22.36 -12.13
C PRO A 77 54.39 22.91 -10.87
N HIS A 78 54.47 22.02 -9.86
CA HIS A 78 55.53 21.79 -8.85
C HIS A 78 56.00 22.87 -7.83
N LEU A 79 56.04 22.51 -6.54
CA LEU A 79 57.23 22.13 -5.73
C LEU A 79 56.79 21.97 -4.23
N MET A 80 57.07 20.83 -3.57
CA MET A 80 58.12 20.59 -2.52
C MET A 80 57.98 21.45 -1.24
N VAL A 81 58.30 21.06 0.01
CA VAL A 81 58.70 19.85 0.77
C VAL A 81 58.53 20.22 2.27
N LYS A 82 58.31 19.21 3.13
CA LYS A 82 58.23 19.13 4.63
C LYS A 82 59.41 19.80 5.43
N PRO A 83 59.49 19.86 6.80
CA PRO A 83 58.92 18.92 7.79
C PRO A 83 58.53 19.38 9.23
N ASP A 84 57.85 18.43 9.92
CA ASP A 84 57.81 18.05 11.35
C ASP A 84 57.50 19.07 12.48
N GLN A 85 56.43 18.79 13.24
CA GLN A 85 56.53 18.40 14.65
C GLN A 85 55.34 17.50 15.06
N ARG A 86 55.66 16.39 15.73
CA ARG A 86 54.75 15.31 16.18
C ARG A 86 54.01 15.68 17.46
N LYS A 87 52.74 15.28 17.57
CA LYS A 87 52.16 14.59 18.74
C LYS A 87 50.81 13.94 18.39
N VAL A 88 50.82 12.60 18.40
CA VAL A 88 49.79 11.61 18.81
C VAL A 88 48.34 12.13 18.96
N GLY A 89 47.27 11.58 18.37
CA GLY A 89 47.02 10.36 17.62
C GLY A 89 45.52 10.00 17.73
N VAL A 90 44.79 9.97 16.61
CA VAL A 90 43.52 9.23 16.40
C VAL A 90 43.47 8.88 14.91
N PRO A 91 43.40 7.61 14.49
CA PRO A 91 43.34 7.27 13.07
C PRO A 91 41.95 7.54 12.49
N SER A 92 41.93 8.08 11.27
CA SER A 92 40.72 8.40 10.50
C SER A 92 40.13 7.14 9.82
N PRO A 93 38.84 7.16 9.41
CA PRO A 93 38.06 5.98 9.01
C PRO A 93 38.48 5.25 7.72
N LEU A 94 39.63 5.57 7.13
CA LEU A 94 40.12 4.98 5.88
C LEU A 94 41.15 3.86 6.08
N ALA A 95 41.63 3.62 7.31
CA ALA A 95 42.58 2.55 7.62
C ALA A 95 41.94 1.17 7.90
N LEU A 96 40.62 1.03 7.79
CA LEU A 96 39.89 -0.24 7.95
C LEU A 96 39.61 -0.97 6.63
N LEU A 97 39.92 -0.34 5.48
CA LEU A 97 39.68 -0.93 4.16
C LEU A 97 40.85 -1.77 3.63
N ASP A 98 42.06 -1.57 4.16
CA ASP A 98 43.27 -2.31 3.74
C ASP A 98 43.47 -3.65 4.45
N LEU A 99 42.59 -4.00 5.41
CA LEU A 99 42.65 -5.26 6.17
C LEU A 99 41.71 -6.36 5.64
N LEU A 100 40.99 -6.13 4.53
CA LEU A 100 40.07 -7.13 3.95
C LEU A 100 40.30 -7.44 2.47
N LEU A 101 41.32 -6.84 1.84
CA LEU A 101 41.64 -7.05 0.42
C LEU A 101 42.54 -8.26 0.06
N PRO A 102 42.90 -9.19 0.96
CA PRO A 102 43.45 -10.49 0.54
C PRO A 102 42.42 -11.64 0.38
N LEU A 103 41.13 -11.43 0.65
CA LEU A 103 40.12 -12.52 0.67
C LEU A 103 39.35 -12.76 -0.65
N LEU A 104 39.64 -12.02 -1.72
CA LEU A 104 38.92 -12.15 -3.00
C LEU A 104 39.87 -12.35 -4.18
N GLY A 105 40.84 -13.26 -4.03
CA GLY A 105 41.85 -13.57 -5.05
C GLY A 105 41.28 -13.67 -6.46
N LEU A 106 41.53 -12.62 -7.26
CA LEU A 106 41.41 -12.60 -8.72
C LEU A 106 42.36 -11.50 -9.25
N PHE A 107 43.46 -11.94 -9.88
CA PHE A 107 44.25 -11.13 -10.80
C PHE A 107 44.42 -11.90 -12.12
N GLY A 108 44.18 -11.23 -13.25
CA GLY A 108 44.54 -11.67 -14.61
C GLY A 108 43.73 -10.91 -15.69
N PRO A 109 44.32 -10.43 -16.81
CA PRO A 109 44.11 -9.05 -17.25
C PRO A 109 43.20 -8.84 -18.48
N LEU A 110 42.86 -7.56 -18.65
CA LEU A 110 42.14 -6.92 -19.75
C LEU A 110 42.71 -7.20 -21.15
N SER A 111 41.82 -7.34 -22.13
CA SER A 111 42.01 -6.85 -23.51
C SER A 111 40.68 -6.37 -24.10
N SER A 112 40.68 -5.12 -24.60
CA SER A 112 39.65 -4.46 -25.40
C SER A 112 39.85 -4.79 -26.90
N PRO A 113 39.10 -4.25 -27.91
CA PRO A 113 38.02 -3.25 -27.87
C PRO A 113 36.81 -3.58 -28.80
N VAL A 114 35.78 -2.72 -28.78
CA VAL A 114 35.29 -1.95 -29.95
C VAL A 114 33.94 -1.30 -29.63
N GLU A 115 33.91 0.01 -29.85
CA GLU A 115 32.80 0.94 -29.74
C GLU A 115 31.80 0.78 -30.89
N ASN A 116 30.50 0.84 -30.58
CA ASN A 116 29.56 1.89 -31.04
C ASN A 116 28.11 1.39 -30.97
N ALA A 117 27.39 1.80 -29.93
CA ALA A 117 25.94 1.86 -29.93
C ALA A 117 25.50 3.13 -29.19
N GLN A 118 24.85 4.02 -29.95
CA GLN A 118 24.30 5.28 -29.49
C GLN A 118 23.40 5.06 -28.25
N ARG A 119 23.85 5.57 -27.10
CA ARG A 119 23.13 5.48 -25.83
C ARG A 119 22.01 6.52 -25.78
N LEU A 120 20.77 6.03 -25.73
CA LEU A 120 19.66 6.78 -25.13
C LEU A 120 20.03 7.17 -23.69
N HIS A 121 20.17 8.47 -23.43
CA HIS A 121 20.49 8.98 -22.09
C HIS A 121 19.31 8.79 -21.13
N LEU A 122 19.41 7.79 -20.25
CA LEU A 122 18.68 7.74 -18.99
C LEU A 122 19.39 8.64 -17.95
N PRO A 123 18.66 9.28 -17.01
CA PRO A 123 19.27 10.07 -15.95
C PRO A 123 20.33 9.26 -15.19
N SER A 124 21.48 9.89 -14.91
CA SER A 124 22.67 9.30 -14.28
C SER A 124 22.44 8.70 -12.88
N GLU A 125 21.27 8.91 -12.30
CA GLU A 125 20.87 8.39 -10.99
C GLU A 125 20.43 6.92 -11.02
N LEU A 126 20.12 6.37 -12.20
CA LEU A 126 19.57 5.01 -12.38
C LEU A 126 20.57 3.97 -12.92
N THR A 127 21.82 4.35 -13.15
CA THR A 127 22.86 3.48 -13.74
C THR A 127 23.60 2.63 -12.71
N HIS A 128 23.37 2.84 -11.41
CA HIS A 128 24.03 2.10 -10.34
C HIS A 128 23.14 0.96 -9.81
N PRO A 129 23.57 -0.32 -9.84
CA PRO A 129 22.74 -1.47 -9.44
C PRO A 129 22.29 -1.40 -7.97
N LYS A 130 23.14 -0.88 -7.05
CA LYS A 130 22.74 -0.60 -5.66
C LYS A 130 21.65 0.47 -5.55
N LYS A 131 21.73 1.56 -6.32
CA LYS A 131 20.71 2.63 -6.30
C LYS A 131 19.40 2.19 -6.95
N ALA A 132 19.45 1.33 -7.96
CA ALA A 132 18.25 0.72 -8.54
C ALA A 132 17.57 -0.25 -7.55
N CYS A 133 18.35 -1.05 -6.82
CA CYS A 133 17.84 -1.87 -5.72
C CYS A 133 17.29 -0.99 -4.58
N ASP A 134 17.95 0.10 -4.19
CA ASP A 134 17.43 1.03 -3.16
C ASP A 134 16.19 1.80 -3.63
N PHE A 135 16.05 2.07 -4.93
CA PHE A 135 14.85 2.68 -5.51
C PHE A 135 13.67 1.70 -5.54
N LEU A 136 13.94 0.40 -5.69
CA LEU A 136 12.94 -0.67 -5.68
C LEU A 136 12.64 -1.21 -4.26
N GLU A 137 13.61 -1.15 -3.34
CA GLU A 137 13.50 -1.48 -1.92
C GLU A 137 13.09 -0.28 -1.06
N SER A 138 13.07 0.93 -1.63
CA SER A 138 12.44 2.08 -0.99
C SER A 138 11.00 1.69 -0.69
N PRO A 139 10.57 1.62 0.59
CA PRO A 139 9.17 1.44 0.89
C PRO A 139 8.47 2.58 0.17
N LEU A 140 7.73 2.28 -0.91
CA LEU A 140 6.93 3.20 -1.73
C LEU A 140 6.92 4.55 -1.03
N LYS A 141 7.84 5.48 -1.38
CA LYS A 141 7.97 6.75 -0.64
C LYS A 141 6.55 7.23 -0.44
N ILE A 142 6.04 7.13 0.80
CA ILE A 142 4.61 7.35 1.03
C ILE A 142 4.49 8.83 0.77
N LEU A 143 4.08 9.18 -0.45
CA LEU A 143 3.86 10.55 -0.83
C LEU A 143 2.92 11.07 0.26
N PRO A 144 3.27 12.20 0.90
CA PRO A 144 2.44 12.73 1.95
C PRO A 144 1.02 12.81 1.38
N MET A 145 0.05 12.26 2.12
CA MET A 145 -1.33 12.24 1.64
C MET A 145 -1.72 13.65 1.18
N PRO A 146 -2.47 13.79 0.07
CA PRO A 146 -2.93 15.08 -0.41
C PRO A 146 -3.48 15.95 0.70
N HIS A 147 -2.98 17.17 0.82
CA HIS A 147 -3.32 18.05 1.92
C HIS A 147 -3.12 19.53 1.58
N ILE A 148 -3.79 20.36 2.37
CA ILE A 148 -3.62 21.82 2.40
C ILE A 148 -3.51 22.31 3.83
N THR A 149 -2.86 23.46 4.00
CA THR A 149 -2.89 24.22 5.26
C THR A 149 -3.65 25.52 5.02
N LEU A 150 -4.65 25.77 5.86
CA LEU A 150 -5.47 26.97 5.86
C LEU A 150 -5.00 27.92 6.96
N LYS A 151 -4.84 29.19 6.61
CA LYS A 151 -4.69 30.28 7.59
C LYS A 151 -6.06 30.65 8.16
N LYS A 152 -6.54 29.78 9.05
CA LYS A 152 -7.79 29.93 9.79
C LYS A 152 -7.78 29.04 11.02
N CYS A 153 -8.31 29.55 12.14
CA CYS A 153 -8.36 28.82 13.39
C CYS A 153 -9.27 27.59 13.28
N PHE A 154 -8.88 26.49 13.94
CA PHE A 154 -9.59 25.21 13.89
C PHE A 154 -11.06 25.34 14.28
N LYS A 155 -11.36 26.07 15.35
CA LYS A 155 -12.74 26.30 15.82
C LYS A 155 -13.59 26.96 14.73
N GLU A 156 -13.09 28.03 14.12
CA GLU A 156 -13.82 28.73 13.05
C GLU A 156 -14.03 27.84 11.82
N VAL A 157 -13.05 26.99 11.48
CA VAL A 157 -13.22 26.02 10.39
C VAL A 157 -14.34 25.04 10.71
N LEU A 158 -14.42 24.51 11.93
CA LEU A 158 -15.50 23.62 12.35
C LEU A 158 -16.87 24.31 12.33
N ASP A 159 -16.95 25.54 12.84
CA ASP A 159 -18.19 26.32 12.87
C ASP A 159 -18.74 26.56 11.45
N ASN A 160 -17.87 26.80 10.46
CA ASN A 160 -18.26 26.96 9.06
C ASN A 160 -18.62 25.64 8.34
N LEU A 161 -18.38 24.49 8.97
CA LEU A 161 -18.68 23.16 8.45
C LEU A 161 -19.80 22.46 9.22
N GLN A 162 -20.48 23.15 10.15
CA GLN A 162 -21.72 22.65 10.76
C GLN A 162 -22.79 22.41 9.66
N GLY A 163 -23.64 21.41 9.85
CA GLY A 163 -24.62 20.95 8.86
C GLY A 163 -24.07 20.00 7.78
N GLU A 164 -22.75 19.84 7.68
CA GLU A 164 -22.13 18.87 6.76
C GLU A 164 -22.06 17.47 7.38
N ASN A 165 -21.56 16.48 6.62
CA ASN A 165 -21.17 15.18 7.16
C ASN A 165 -19.87 15.26 7.98
N LEU A 166 -19.85 16.17 8.97
CA LEU A 166 -18.77 16.42 9.90
C LEU A 166 -18.90 15.49 11.11
N PHE A 167 -17.78 14.90 11.52
CA PHE A 167 -17.68 14.06 12.69
C PHE A 167 -16.55 14.58 13.58
N LEU A 168 -16.83 14.78 14.86
CA LEU A 168 -15.89 15.29 15.83
C LEU A 168 -15.20 14.14 16.54
N GLY A 169 -13.87 14.18 16.64
CA GLY A 169 -13.07 13.31 17.49
C GLY A 169 -12.44 14.10 18.64
N ARG A 170 -11.61 13.44 19.45
CA ARG A 170 -10.96 14.08 20.62
C ARG A 170 -9.94 15.17 20.27
N GLU A 171 -9.12 14.93 19.25
CA GLU A 171 -7.99 15.82 18.88
C GLU A 171 -8.07 16.30 17.42
N GLU A 172 -9.02 15.77 16.66
CA GLU A 172 -9.17 16.01 15.23
C GLU A 172 -10.65 15.89 14.85
N ALA A 173 -11.01 16.38 13.67
CA ALA A 173 -12.32 16.13 13.08
C ALA A 173 -12.18 15.40 11.74
N LEU A 174 -13.25 14.73 11.33
CA LEU A 174 -13.35 14.06 10.04
C LEU A 174 -14.55 14.58 9.28
N LEU A 175 -14.35 14.96 8.03
CA LEU A 175 -15.40 15.35 7.11
C LEU A 175 -15.52 14.30 6.00
N LEU A 176 -16.71 13.74 5.81
CA LEU A 176 -17.00 12.84 4.69
C LEU A 176 -17.58 13.63 3.51
N VAL A 177 -16.78 13.85 2.47
CA VAL A 177 -17.20 14.62 1.28
C VAL A 177 -17.54 13.66 0.16
N ARG A 178 -18.72 13.79 -0.46
CA ARG A 178 -19.09 12.98 -1.63
C ARG A 178 -18.49 13.57 -2.90
N GLY A 179 -17.81 12.74 -3.69
CA GLY A 179 -17.32 13.06 -5.03
C GLY A 179 -17.79 12.04 -6.07
N GLU A 180 -17.24 12.16 -7.27
CA GLU A 180 -17.49 11.32 -8.45
C GLU A 180 -16.93 9.92 -8.29
N GLU A 181 -15.73 9.71 -7.71
CA GLU A 181 -15.18 8.36 -7.47
C GLU A 181 -15.73 7.68 -6.20
N GLY A 182 -16.27 8.44 -5.25
CA GLY A 182 -16.75 7.90 -3.98
C GLY A 182 -16.78 8.94 -2.85
N THR A 183 -16.68 8.45 -1.61
CA THR A 183 -16.66 9.32 -0.42
C THR A 183 -15.22 9.60 0.02
N TYR A 184 -14.86 10.87 0.15
CA TYR A 184 -13.53 11.35 0.52
C TYR A 184 -13.48 11.66 2.02
N PRO A 185 -12.80 10.83 2.83
CA PRO A 185 -12.54 11.14 4.23
C PRO A 185 -11.43 12.20 4.35
N ILE A 186 -11.81 13.43 4.70
CA ILE A 186 -10.89 14.54 4.95
C ILE A 186 -10.71 14.68 6.47
N ILE A 187 -9.48 14.52 6.94
CA ILE A 187 -9.10 14.77 8.34
C ILE A 187 -8.75 16.24 8.50
N LEU A 188 -9.33 16.88 9.51
CA LEU A 188 -9.07 18.25 9.92
C LEU A 188 -8.30 18.23 11.25
N LEU A 189 -7.16 18.90 11.29
CA LEU A 189 -6.26 18.95 12.44
C LEU A 189 -5.93 20.39 12.81
N PRO A 190 -5.94 20.76 14.11
CA PRO A 190 -5.43 22.05 14.55
C PRO A 190 -3.91 22.14 14.34
N ARG A 191 -3.41 23.31 13.93
CA ARG A 191 -1.97 23.57 13.74
C ARG A 191 -1.62 25.01 14.12
N GLY A 192 -1.57 25.28 15.43
CA GLY A 192 -1.44 26.64 15.96
C GLY A 192 -2.67 27.46 15.59
N GLU A 193 -2.46 28.65 15.00
CA GLU A 193 -3.55 29.49 14.47
C GLU A 193 -4.12 29.00 13.12
N ASN A 194 -3.52 27.96 12.55
CA ASN A 194 -3.89 27.41 11.25
C ASN A 194 -4.65 26.08 11.40
N THR A 195 -5.28 25.66 10.32
CA THR A 195 -5.98 24.37 10.22
C THR A 195 -5.42 23.56 9.08
N PHE A 196 -5.17 22.28 9.32
CA PHE A 196 -4.61 21.36 8.35
C PHE A 196 -5.68 20.38 7.86
N LEU A 197 -5.92 20.36 6.55
CA LEU A 197 -6.87 19.46 5.90
C LEU A 197 -6.10 18.42 5.10
N ARG A 198 -6.29 17.14 5.40
CA ARG A 198 -5.56 16.04 4.75
C ARG A 198 -6.48 14.88 4.43
N LEU A 199 -6.32 14.31 3.25
CA LEU A 199 -6.97 13.06 2.87
C LEU A 199 -6.51 11.90 3.77
N ASP A 200 -7.44 11.07 4.26
CA ASP A 200 -7.05 9.90 5.06
C ASP A 200 -6.25 8.89 4.25
N LYS A 201 -5.35 8.15 4.92
CA LYS A 201 -4.47 7.15 4.31
C LYS A 201 -5.23 6.02 3.62
N GLY A 202 -6.44 5.67 4.07
CA GLY A 202 -7.28 4.67 3.38
C GLY A 202 -7.81 5.13 2.02
N ALA A 203 -7.76 6.42 1.75
CA ALA A 203 -8.31 7.01 0.54
C ALA A 203 -7.25 7.05 -0.58
N HIS A 204 -7.25 6.02 -1.43
CA HIS A 204 -6.35 5.91 -2.58
C HIS A 204 -7.04 6.20 -3.91
N PHE A 205 -7.54 7.41 -4.15
CA PHE A 205 -8.25 7.72 -5.41
C PHE A 205 -7.37 7.67 -6.66
N LEU A 206 -7.98 7.41 -7.81
CA LEU A 206 -7.27 7.43 -9.09
C LEU A 206 -7.01 8.89 -9.50
N ASP A 207 -8.01 9.76 -9.33
CA ASP A 207 -7.94 11.16 -9.70
C ASP A 207 -7.59 12.10 -8.53
N LEU A 208 -6.40 12.71 -8.60
CA LEU A 208 -5.97 13.75 -7.66
C LEU A 208 -6.55 15.13 -8.01
N GLY A 209 -7.06 15.32 -9.23
CA GLY A 209 -7.71 16.55 -9.64
C GLY A 209 -9.00 16.79 -8.89
N GLU A 210 -9.80 15.74 -8.70
CA GLU A 210 -10.98 15.79 -7.83
C GLU A 210 -10.62 16.15 -6.38
N VAL A 211 -9.58 15.53 -5.81
CA VAL A 211 -9.12 15.86 -4.44
C VAL A 211 -8.71 17.34 -4.34
N HIS A 212 -8.03 17.86 -5.35
CA HIS A 212 -7.65 19.27 -5.43
C HIS A 212 -8.88 20.19 -5.44
N VAL A 213 -9.90 19.86 -6.22
CA VAL A 213 -11.15 20.63 -6.26
C VAL A 213 -11.88 20.55 -4.91
N ILE A 214 -11.97 19.37 -4.29
CA ILE A 214 -12.61 19.19 -2.98
C ILE A 214 -11.92 20.05 -1.93
N LEU A 215 -10.59 19.94 -1.78
CA LEU A 215 -9.86 20.67 -0.74
C LEU A 215 -9.93 22.19 -0.93
N ASN A 216 -9.83 22.70 -2.17
CA ASN A 216 -9.96 24.14 -2.43
C ASN A 216 -11.40 24.65 -2.26
N ARG A 217 -12.42 23.86 -2.61
CA ARG A 217 -13.81 24.21 -2.34
C ARG A 217 -14.06 24.32 -0.83
N LEU A 218 -13.50 23.39 -0.04
CA LEU A 218 -13.56 23.48 1.42
C LEU A 218 -12.86 24.73 1.94
N ALA A 219 -11.66 25.04 1.43
CA ALA A 219 -10.93 26.26 1.80
C ALA A 219 -11.75 27.53 1.54
N GLN A 220 -12.37 27.64 0.36
CA GLN A 220 -13.25 28.76 0.00
C GLN A 220 -14.48 28.82 0.88
N LYS A 221 -15.16 27.68 1.10
CA LYS A 221 -16.37 27.60 1.93
C LYS A 221 -16.11 28.08 3.35
N VAL A 222 -14.99 27.69 3.94
CA VAL A 222 -14.62 28.13 5.28
C VAL A 222 -13.94 29.49 5.29
N GLY A 223 -13.79 30.19 4.15
CA GLY A 223 -13.10 31.48 4.06
C GLY A 223 -11.66 31.43 4.58
N GLY A 224 -10.96 30.31 4.38
CA GLY A 224 -9.57 30.12 4.80
C GLY A 224 -8.59 30.33 3.64
N GLU A 225 -7.55 31.14 3.84
CA GLU A 225 -6.47 31.31 2.86
C GLU A 225 -5.58 30.06 2.83
N VAL A 226 -5.37 29.47 1.64
CA VAL A 226 -4.48 28.32 1.47
C VAL A 226 -3.03 28.78 1.46
N ILE A 227 -2.30 28.56 2.55
CA ILE A 227 -0.88 28.94 2.68
C ILE A 227 0.10 27.83 2.25
N HIS A 228 -0.39 26.59 2.13
CA HIS A 228 0.39 25.46 1.63
C HIS A 228 -0.51 24.41 0.99
N SER A 229 -0.06 23.79 -0.10
CA SER A 229 -0.73 22.65 -0.76
C SER A 229 0.30 21.67 -1.33
N THR A 230 0.03 20.37 -1.19
CA THR A 230 0.81 19.32 -1.87
C THR A 230 0.28 18.95 -3.26
N LEU A 231 -0.84 19.55 -3.65
CA LEU A 231 -1.50 19.26 -4.92
C LEU A 231 -1.05 20.25 -5.99
N ASP A 232 -0.90 19.76 -7.22
CA ASP A 232 -0.63 20.61 -8.38
C ASP A 232 -1.79 21.61 -8.57
N PRO A 233 -1.54 22.93 -8.57
CA PRO A 233 -2.56 23.96 -8.84
C PRO A 233 -3.24 23.82 -10.21
N LYS A 234 -2.58 23.13 -11.16
CA LYS A 234 -3.09 22.85 -12.49
C LYS A 234 -3.85 21.52 -12.56
N ALA A 235 -3.95 20.78 -11.46
CA ALA A 235 -4.72 19.56 -11.43
C ALA A 235 -6.19 19.85 -11.78
N ARG A 236 -6.76 19.00 -12.63
CA ARG A 236 -8.16 19.08 -13.06
C ARG A 236 -8.81 17.72 -12.88
N PRO A 237 -10.06 17.67 -12.40
CA PRO A 237 -10.76 16.40 -12.26
C PRO A 237 -10.84 15.65 -13.59
N LYS A 238 -10.75 14.33 -13.52
CA LYS A 238 -10.91 13.43 -14.66
C LYS A 238 -11.85 12.30 -14.25
N THR A 239 -12.98 12.19 -14.94
CA THR A 239 -13.88 11.06 -14.77
C THR A 239 -13.17 9.78 -15.21
N PRO A 240 -13.05 8.76 -14.35
CA PRO A 240 -12.52 7.47 -14.76
C PRO A 240 -13.40 6.86 -15.85
N PRO A 241 -12.81 6.16 -16.84
CA PRO A 241 -13.59 5.48 -17.86
C PRO A 241 -14.46 4.37 -17.24
N PRO A 242 -15.56 3.95 -17.88
CA PRO A 242 -16.44 2.89 -17.38
C PRO A 242 -15.74 1.54 -17.17
N THR A 243 -14.59 1.33 -17.84
CA THR A 243 -13.75 0.14 -17.72
C THR A 243 -12.86 0.15 -16.47
N TYR A 244 -12.80 1.25 -15.73
CA TYR A 244 -12.16 1.32 -14.42
C TYR A 244 -13.16 0.96 -13.30
N ALA A 245 -12.73 0.13 -12.36
CA ALA A 245 -13.52 -0.21 -11.18
C ALA A 245 -12.69 -0.28 -9.89
N THR A 246 -13.33 0.12 -8.78
CA THR A 246 -12.95 -0.27 -7.42
C THR A 246 -13.74 -1.51 -7.01
N PRO A 247 -13.33 -2.27 -5.97
CA PRO A 247 -13.99 -3.53 -5.60
C PRO A 247 -15.52 -3.44 -5.39
N ARG A 248 -16.00 -2.41 -4.69
CA ARG A 248 -17.44 -2.21 -4.47
C ARG A 248 -18.17 -1.87 -5.75
N ARG A 249 -17.63 -0.95 -6.57
CA ARG A 249 -18.21 -0.61 -7.88
C ARG A 249 -18.24 -1.80 -8.82
N TRP A 250 -17.22 -2.66 -8.74
CA TRP A 250 -17.19 -3.92 -9.46
C TRP A 250 -18.38 -4.78 -9.07
N LEU A 251 -18.58 -5.06 -7.78
CA LEU A 251 -19.69 -5.89 -7.30
C LEU A 251 -21.07 -5.25 -7.56
N GLU A 252 -21.26 -3.98 -7.22
CA GLU A 252 -22.52 -3.23 -7.44
C GLU A 252 -22.86 -3.15 -8.93
N GLY A 253 -21.85 -3.07 -9.80
CA GLY A 253 -22.01 -3.10 -11.25
C GLY A 253 -22.33 -4.48 -11.84
N GLY A 254 -22.52 -5.52 -11.03
CA GLY A 254 -22.79 -6.90 -11.47
C GLY A 254 -21.56 -7.81 -11.52
N GLY A 255 -20.40 -7.33 -11.08
CA GLY A 255 -19.15 -8.07 -11.05
C GLY A 255 -18.78 -8.63 -12.41
N LEU A 256 -18.37 -9.91 -12.43
CA LEU A 256 -17.95 -10.57 -13.65
C LEU A 256 -19.08 -10.68 -14.69
N ARG A 257 -20.35 -10.74 -14.26
CA ARG A 257 -21.50 -10.78 -15.17
C ARG A 257 -21.58 -9.56 -16.08
N ARG A 258 -21.07 -8.40 -15.62
CA ARG A 258 -21.00 -7.19 -16.44
C ARG A 258 -20.07 -7.34 -17.63
N LEU A 259 -18.93 -7.99 -17.41
CA LEU A 259 -17.92 -8.22 -18.45
C LEU A 259 -18.32 -9.39 -19.36
N LEU A 260 -18.89 -10.45 -18.78
CA LEU A 260 -19.27 -11.68 -19.47
C LEU A 260 -20.63 -11.60 -20.20
N LYS A 261 -21.27 -10.43 -20.30
CA LYS A 261 -22.56 -10.33 -21.03
C LYS A 261 -22.46 -10.91 -22.45
N ASP A 262 -21.33 -10.65 -23.11
CA ASP A 262 -21.05 -11.08 -24.49
C ASP A 262 -19.88 -12.07 -24.57
N HIS A 263 -19.38 -12.57 -23.43
CA HIS A 263 -18.19 -13.42 -23.37
C HIS A 263 -18.39 -14.56 -22.37
N GLU A 264 -18.07 -15.79 -22.75
CA GLU A 264 -18.15 -16.93 -21.84
C GLU A 264 -16.90 -17.12 -20.98
N ARG A 265 -15.77 -16.53 -21.40
CA ARG A 265 -14.45 -16.76 -20.82
C ARG A 265 -13.78 -15.47 -20.40
N VAL A 266 -13.04 -15.50 -19.30
CA VAL A 266 -12.26 -14.36 -18.80
C VAL A 266 -10.84 -14.77 -18.46
N ASP A 267 -9.91 -13.94 -18.94
CA ASP A 267 -8.51 -13.98 -18.55
C ASP A 267 -8.24 -12.89 -17.51
N VAL A 268 -7.41 -13.19 -16.52
CA VAL A 268 -7.08 -12.26 -15.43
C VAL A 268 -5.58 -12.05 -15.39
N GLU A 269 -5.12 -10.80 -15.33
CA GLU A 269 -3.71 -10.48 -15.10
C GLU A 269 -3.55 -9.75 -13.77
N ILE A 270 -2.74 -10.30 -12.86
CA ILE A 270 -2.37 -9.65 -11.59
C ILE A 270 -1.04 -8.92 -11.77
N GLY A 271 -1.02 -7.63 -11.43
CA GLY A 271 0.20 -6.82 -11.46
C GLY A 271 0.63 -6.48 -12.89
N PHE A 272 -0.33 -6.09 -13.75
CA PHE A 272 -0.12 -5.88 -15.18
C PHE A 272 0.88 -4.76 -15.55
N GLY A 273 1.33 -3.96 -14.57
CA GLY A 273 2.31 -2.90 -14.79
C GLY A 273 1.84 -1.86 -15.82
N ASN A 274 2.51 -1.73 -16.95
CA ASN A 274 2.12 -0.74 -17.98
C ASN A 274 0.93 -1.17 -18.86
N GLY A 275 0.38 -2.36 -18.64
CA GLY A 275 -0.78 -2.90 -19.37
C GLY A 275 -0.49 -3.37 -20.79
N GLU A 276 0.79 -3.56 -21.16
CA GLU A 276 1.15 -4.00 -22.51
C GLU A 276 0.70 -5.44 -22.79
N PHE A 277 0.79 -6.32 -21.80
CA PHE A 277 0.35 -7.71 -21.97
C PHE A 277 -1.18 -7.82 -22.00
N LEU A 278 -1.89 -7.10 -21.10
CA LEU A 278 -3.34 -6.90 -21.19
C LEU A 278 -3.82 -6.51 -22.59
N GLU A 279 -3.17 -5.53 -23.22
CA GLU A 279 -3.52 -5.07 -24.56
C GLU A 279 -3.45 -6.20 -25.59
N ARG A 280 -2.41 -7.02 -25.55
CA ARG A 280 -2.27 -8.17 -26.45
C ARG A 280 -3.36 -9.21 -26.22
N LEU A 281 -3.69 -9.51 -24.96
CA LEU A 281 -4.79 -10.42 -24.64
C LEU A 281 -6.12 -9.91 -25.21
N VAL A 282 -6.38 -8.61 -25.08
CA VAL A 282 -7.57 -7.97 -25.64
C VAL A 282 -7.56 -8.00 -27.18
N GLU A 283 -6.40 -7.76 -27.82
CA GLU A 283 -6.24 -7.83 -29.27
C GLU A 283 -6.40 -9.26 -29.83
N GLN A 284 -6.12 -10.28 -29.02
CA GLN A 284 -6.44 -11.68 -29.32
C GLN A 284 -7.95 -11.99 -29.17
N GLY A 285 -8.80 -10.98 -28.93
CA GLY A 285 -10.24 -11.14 -28.80
C GLY A 285 -10.71 -11.65 -27.43
N LYS A 286 -9.84 -11.65 -26.43
CA LYS A 286 -10.18 -12.13 -25.08
C LYS A 286 -10.85 -11.05 -24.24
N ALA A 287 -11.77 -11.45 -23.37
CA ALA A 287 -12.23 -10.62 -22.27
C ALA A 287 -11.26 -10.68 -21.11
N VAL A 288 -10.82 -9.51 -20.62
CA VAL A 288 -9.71 -9.45 -19.66
C VAL A 288 -10.03 -8.60 -18.43
N VAL A 289 -9.65 -9.09 -17.25
CA VAL A 289 -9.60 -8.27 -16.02
C VAL A 289 -8.15 -8.05 -15.60
N GLY A 290 -7.69 -6.81 -15.65
CA GLY A 290 -6.40 -6.41 -15.11
C GLY A 290 -6.52 -5.92 -13.67
N ILE A 291 -5.71 -6.47 -12.76
CA ILE A 291 -5.72 -6.11 -11.33
C ILE A 291 -4.39 -5.44 -10.94
N GLU A 292 -4.44 -4.24 -10.37
CA GLU A 292 -3.26 -3.47 -9.99
C GLU A 292 -3.55 -2.49 -8.85
N ILE A 293 -2.53 -2.09 -8.08
CA ILE A 293 -2.63 -1.09 -7.00
C ILE A 293 -2.04 0.26 -7.40
N SER A 294 -1.08 0.29 -8.32
CA SER A 294 -0.38 1.50 -8.75
C SER A 294 -1.26 2.38 -9.65
N ASN A 295 -1.59 3.58 -9.18
CA ASN A 295 -2.33 4.60 -9.94
C ASN A 295 -1.68 4.93 -11.29
N TRP A 296 -0.35 4.94 -11.35
CA TRP A 296 0.37 5.24 -12.58
C TRP A 296 0.20 4.12 -13.62
N ALA A 297 0.30 2.88 -13.17
CA ALA A 297 0.12 1.67 -13.99
C ALA A 297 -1.30 1.62 -14.57
N ILE A 298 -2.30 1.81 -13.69
CA ILE A 298 -3.72 1.88 -14.06
C ILE A 298 -3.98 2.96 -15.10
N LYS A 299 -3.49 4.19 -14.89
CA LYS A 299 -3.68 5.29 -15.86
C LYS A 299 -3.09 4.94 -17.23
N ARG A 300 -1.93 4.28 -17.26
CA ARG A 300 -1.31 3.85 -18.52
C ARG A 300 -2.12 2.76 -19.22
N ALA A 301 -2.56 1.74 -18.48
CA ALA A 301 -3.38 0.67 -19.04
C ALA A 301 -4.73 1.19 -19.57
N LEU A 302 -5.41 2.07 -18.83
CA LEU A 302 -6.67 2.69 -19.26
C LEU A 302 -6.52 3.50 -20.55
N ASN A 303 -5.43 4.26 -20.69
CA ASN A 303 -5.16 5.00 -21.92
C ASN A 303 -4.85 4.06 -23.10
N ARG A 304 -4.09 3.00 -22.84
CA ARG A 304 -3.69 2.00 -23.84
C ARG A 304 -4.88 1.20 -24.38
N LEU A 305 -5.78 0.80 -23.50
CA LEU A 305 -6.95 -0.02 -23.83
C LEU A 305 -8.16 0.80 -24.29
N ARG A 306 -8.03 2.13 -24.38
CA ARG A 306 -9.14 3.01 -24.76
C ARG A 306 -9.65 2.65 -26.15
N GLY A 307 -10.94 2.30 -26.22
CA GLY A 307 -11.61 1.93 -27.48
C GLY A 307 -11.24 0.53 -28.00
N LYS A 308 -10.56 -0.30 -27.19
CA LYS A 308 -10.26 -1.70 -27.51
C LYS A 308 -11.33 -2.63 -26.95
N GLY A 309 -11.16 -3.93 -27.22
CA GLY A 309 -12.09 -4.99 -26.83
C GLY A 309 -12.39 -5.09 -25.32
N PRO A 310 -13.17 -6.10 -24.91
CA PRO A 310 -13.73 -6.23 -23.56
C PRO A 310 -12.65 -6.26 -22.47
N HIS A 311 -12.62 -5.24 -21.61
CA HIS A 311 -11.69 -5.20 -20.49
C HIS A 311 -12.23 -4.46 -19.27
N ILE A 312 -11.71 -4.84 -18.10
CA ILE A 312 -11.90 -4.12 -16.84
C ILE A 312 -10.55 -3.96 -16.16
N ILE A 313 -10.25 -2.74 -15.70
CA ILE A 313 -9.11 -2.44 -14.85
C ILE A 313 -9.61 -2.25 -13.42
N LEU A 314 -9.30 -3.23 -12.58
CA LEU A 314 -9.69 -3.28 -11.18
C LEU A 314 -8.54 -2.80 -10.29
N LYS A 315 -8.82 -1.78 -9.48
CA LYS A 315 -7.84 -1.30 -8.50
C LYS A 315 -7.98 -2.03 -7.17
N ALA A 316 -7.12 -3.01 -6.92
CA ALA A 316 -7.16 -3.82 -5.69
C ALA A 316 -5.84 -4.61 -5.48
N PRO A 317 -5.54 -5.05 -4.25
CA PRO A 317 -4.51 -6.07 -4.04
C PRO A 317 -4.90 -7.37 -4.78
N GLY A 318 -3.99 -7.90 -5.59
CA GLY A 318 -4.27 -9.00 -6.52
C GLY A 318 -4.86 -10.26 -5.88
N GLY A 319 -4.16 -10.81 -4.88
CA GLY A 319 -4.62 -12.04 -4.21
C GLY A 319 -5.97 -11.87 -3.53
N TRP A 320 -6.14 -10.76 -2.81
CA TRP A 320 -7.40 -10.39 -2.16
C TRP A 320 -8.54 -10.26 -3.18
N ALA A 321 -8.28 -9.61 -4.32
CA ALA A 321 -9.29 -9.42 -5.36
C ALA A 321 -9.76 -10.75 -5.95
N VAL A 322 -8.84 -11.64 -6.30
CA VAL A 322 -9.19 -12.97 -6.83
C VAL A 322 -10.01 -13.77 -5.82
N LYS A 323 -9.61 -13.76 -4.56
CA LYS A 323 -10.30 -14.48 -3.47
C LYS A 323 -11.73 -14.01 -3.28
N TRP A 324 -11.95 -12.70 -3.21
CA TRP A 324 -13.21 -12.12 -2.73
C TRP A 324 -14.13 -11.57 -3.83
N LEU A 325 -13.63 -11.28 -5.03
CA LEU A 325 -14.39 -10.60 -6.09
C LEU A 325 -14.73 -11.49 -7.27
N PHE A 326 -14.15 -12.68 -7.34
CA PHE A 326 -14.40 -13.65 -8.40
C PHE A 326 -15.19 -14.85 -7.85
N PRO A 327 -16.25 -15.28 -8.57
CA PRO A 327 -16.94 -16.53 -8.25
C PRO A 327 -16.00 -17.75 -8.40
N PRO A 328 -16.33 -18.88 -7.75
CA PRO A 328 -15.69 -20.17 -8.05
C PRO A 328 -15.82 -20.52 -9.54
N GLU A 329 -14.86 -21.27 -10.09
CA GLU A 329 -14.89 -21.78 -11.48
C GLU A 329 -15.19 -20.69 -12.54
N SER A 330 -14.65 -19.49 -12.36
CA SER A 330 -14.98 -18.34 -13.20
C SER A 330 -13.83 -17.82 -14.05
N ILE A 331 -12.58 -18.21 -13.76
CA ILE A 331 -11.38 -17.73 -14.46
C ILE A 331 -10.83 -18.80 -15.40
N ASP A 332 -10.59 -18.45 -16.66
CA ASP A 332 -10.07 -19.38 -17.67
C ASP A 332 -8.53 -19.38 -17.72
N ALA A 333 -7.91 -18.21 -17.69
CA ALA A 333 -6.47 -18.08 -17.51
C ALA A 333 -6.13 -16.97 -16.51
N LEU A 334 -5.14 -17.21 -15.67
CA LEU A 334 -4.61 -16.24 -14.72
C LEU A 334 -3.12 -16.04 -14.93
N TYR A 335 -2.72 -14.80 -15.19
CA TYR A 335 -1.35 -14.39 -15.47
C TYR A 335 -0.75 -13.66 -14.26
N ILE A 336 0.42 -14.10 -13.82
CA ILE A 336 1.24 -13.38 -12.82
C ILE A 336 2.67 -13.31 -13.35
N LEU A 337 3.01 -12.18 -13.97
CA LEU A 337 4.24 -12.02 -14.72
C LEU A 337 5.19 -11.08 -13.98
N PHE A 338 6.36 -11.60 -13.60
CA PHE A 338 7.41 -10.91 -12.83
C PHE A 338 6.93 -10.33 -11.50
N PRO A 339 6.21 -11.10 -10.65
CA PRO A 339 5.86 -10.64 -9.31
C PRO A 339 7.11 -10.37 -8.48
N PHE A 340 7.07 -9.32 -7.64
CA PHE A 340 8.25 -8.95 -6.85
C PHE A 340 8.66 -10.10 -5.91
N PRO A 341 9.92 -10.57 -5.95
CA PRO A 341 10.33 -11.81 -5.29
C PRO A 341 10.58 -11.67 -3.78
N TRP A 342 10.62 -10.45 -3.22
CA TRP A 342 10.86 -10.20 -1.78
C TRP A 342 11.98 -11.07 -1.16
N PRO A 343 13.22 -11.02 -1.67
CA PRO A 343 14.28 -11.95 -1.24
C PRO A 343 14.53 -11.93 0.26
N LYS A 344 14.48 -10.74 0.88
CA LYS A 344 14.67 -10.56 2.33
C LYS A 344 13.41 -10.81 3.16
N ARG A 345 12.23 -10.95 2.55
CA ARG A 345 10.93 -11.12 3.23
C ARG A 345 10.01 -12.08 2.45
N PRO A 346 10.35 -13.37 2.31
CA PRO A 346 9.59 -14.31 1.48
C PRO A 346 8.11 -14.44 1.85
N SER A 347 7.73 -14.16 3.10
CA SER A 347 6.34 -14.12 3.55
C SER A 347 5.48 -13.06 2.85
N ARG A 348 6.08 -12.07 2.18
CA ARG A 348 5.39 -11.05 1.38
C ARG A 348 5.19 -11.45 -0.09
N ARG A 349 5.75 -12.58 -0.53
CA ARG A 349 5.53 -13.10 -1.89
C ARG A 349 4.05 -13.41 -2.07
N LEU A 350 3.50 -13.05 -3.22
CA LEU A 350 2.08 -13.26 -3.55
C LEU A 350 1.73 -14.76 -3.59
N ILE A 351 2.59 -15.54 -4.25
CA ILE A 351 2.37 -16.98 -4.44
C ILE A 351 2.82 -17.72 -3.18
N GLN A 352 1.82 -18.16 -2.41
CA GLN A 352 1.92 -18.95 -1.20
C GLN A 352 0.85 -20.05 -1.22
N ALA A 353 0.96 -21.07 -0.37
CA ALA A 353 0.00 -22.18 -0.34
C ALA A 353 -1.48 -21.73 -0.25
N PRO A 354 -1.88 -20.77 0.61
CA PRO A 354 -3.27 -20.30 0.65
C PRO A 354 -3.75 -19.67 -0.65
N PHE A 355 -2.84 -18.98 -1.36
CA PHE A 355 -3.17 -18.38 -2.65
C PHE A 355 -3.27 -19.43 -3.75
N VAL A 356 -2.43 -20.47 -3.73
CA VAL A 356 -2.57 -21.62 -4.67
C VAL A 356 -3.91 -22.32 -4.46
N GLN A 357 -4.35 -22.51 -3.21
CA GLN A 357 -5.69 -23.04 -2.93
C GLN A 357 -6.80 -22.11 -3.47
N THR A 358 -6.66 -20.80 -3.28
CA THR A 358 -7.59 -19.82 -3.86
C THR A 358 -7.65 -19.95 -5.38
N LEU A 359 -6.51 -20.10 -6.06
CA LEU A 359 -6.47 -20.34 -7.51
C LEU A 359 -7.20 -21.63 -7.88
N ALA A 360 -7.00 -22.72 -7.13
CA ALA A 360 -7.73 -23.97 -7.36
C ALA A 360 -9.25 -23.79 -7.25
N GLU A 361 -9.75 -22.89 -6.40
CA GLU A 361 -11.20 -22.63 -6.29
C GLU A 361 -11.73 -21.73 -7.41
N LYS A 362 -10.96 -20.72 -7.83
CA LYS A 362 -11.44 -19.68 -8.75
C LYS A 362 -11.27 -20.01 -10.23
N LEU A 363 -10.25 -20.79 -10.59
CA LEU A 363 -10.06 -21.22 -11.97
C LEU A 363 -11.11 -22.25 -12.36
N ARG A 364 -11.51 -22.26 -13.64
CA ARG A 364 -12.27 -23.36 -14.23
C ARG A 364 -11.44 -24.62 -14.29
N ARG A 365 -12.07 -25.80 -14.23
CA ARG A 365 -11.40 -27.05 -14.64
C ARG A 365 -10.85 -26.89 -16.07
N GLY A 366 -9.57 -27.24 -16.26
CA GLY A 366 -8.82 -27.00 -17.50
C GLY A 366 -8.25 -25.59 -17.65
N GLY A 367 -8.62 -24.67 -16.76
CA GLY A 367 -8.06 -23.33 -16.69
C GLY A 367 -6.58 -23.34 -16.30
N ARG A 368 -5.87 -22.24 -16.60
CA ARG A 368 -4.41 -22.17 -16.50
C ARG A 368 -3.92 -21.03 -15.63
N VAL A 369 -2.93 -21.29 -14.79
CA VAL A 369 -2.11 -20.26 -14.16
C VAL A 369 -0.81 -20.15 -14.96
N ILE A 370 -0.51 -18.97 -15.51
CA ILE A 370 0.69 -18.68 -16.28
C ILE A 370 1.58 -17.74 -15.47
N LEU A 371 2.82 -18.15 -15.25
CA LEU A 371 3.77 -17.48 -14.37
C LEU A 371 5.09 -17.23 -15.09
N ALA A 372 5.72 -16.10 -14.81
CA ALA A 372 7.08 -15.81 -15.23
C ALA A 372 7.84 -15.09 -14.11
N THR A 373 9.10 -15.45 -13.89
CA THR A 373 9.97 -14.77 -12.92
C THR A 373 11.43 -14.84 -13.38
N ASP A 374 12.21 -13.82 -13.04
CA ASP A 374 13.67 -13.73 -13.22
C ASP A 374 14.45 -14.22 -11.98
N HIS A 375 13.73 -14.76 -10.97
CA HIS A 375 14.32 -15.17 -9.70
C HIS A 375 14.20 -16.69 -9.49
N GLU A 376 15.31 -17.42 -9.63
CA GLU A 376 15.41 -18.88 -9.54
C GLU A 376 14.76 -19.45 -8.27
N GLU A 377 15.18 -19.00 -7.07
CA GLU A 377 14.61 -19.55 -5.82
C GLU A 377 13.10 -19.34 -5.71
N TYR A 378 12.58 -18.25 -6.31
CA TYR A 378 11.14 -18.01 -6.29
C TYR A 378 10.44 -18.94 -7.28
N ALA A 379 11.04 -19.19 -8.45
CA ALA A 379 10.54 -20.18 -9.40
C ALA A 379 10.48 -21.59 -8.77
N GLN A 380 11.53 -22.00 -8.05
CA GLN A 380 11.56 -23.29 -7.34
C GLN A 380 10.47 -23.38 -6.27
N GLN A 381 10.31 -22.32 -5.46
CA GLN A 381 9.22 -22.25 -4.48
C GLN A 381 7.85 -22.39 -5.15
N ILE A 382 7.63 -21.68 -6.27
CA ILE A 382 6.36 -21.76 -7.02
C ILE A 382 6.11 -23.20 -7.48
N ARG A 383 7.08 -23.88 -8.10
CA ARG A 383 6.93 -25.29 -8.52
C ARG A 383 6.57 -26.18 -7.35
N SER A 384 7.27 -26.03 -6.22
CA SER A 384 7.02 -26.82 -5.01
C SER A 384 5.61 -26.61 -4.46
N LEU A 385 5.12 -25.37 -4.45
CA LEU A 385 3.76 -25.07 -3.97
C LEU A 385 2.68 -25.66 -4.88
N PHE A 386 2.87 -25.60 -6.19
CA PHE A 386 1.91 -26.17 -7.15
C PHE A 386 1.97 -27.70 -7.19
N SER A 387 3.16 -28.31 -7.09
CA SER A 387 3.28 -29.78 -7.05
C SER A 387 2.71 -30.39 -5.78
N ALA A 388 2.72 -29.65 -4.67
CA ALA A 388 2.08 -30.06 -3.42
C ALA A 388 0.54 -29.97 -3.47
N SER A 389 -0.03 -29.28 -4.47
CA SER A 389 -1.48 -29.17 -4.63
C SER A 389 -1.99 -30.29 -5.55
N PRO A 390 -2.95 -31.13 -5.09
CA PRO A 390 -3.52 -32.18 -5.95
C PRO A 390 -4.36 -31.60 -7.10
N CYS A 391 -4.72 -30.33 -7.04
CA CYS A 391 -5.61 -29.69 -8.01
C CYS A 391 -4.90 -29.29 -9.31
N PHE A 392 -3.56 -29.23 -9.31
CA PHE A 392 -2.79 -28.68 -10.42
C PHE A 392 -1.81 -29.69 -11.00
N GLN A 393 -1.60 -29.58 -12.31
CA GLN A 393 -0.54 -30.27 -13.02
C GLN A 393 0.30 -29.23 -13.77
N GLU A 394 1.63 -29.34 -13.70
CA GLU A 394 2.51 -28.53 -14.55
C GLU A 394 2.26 -28.88 -16.02
N GLY A 395 2.12 -27.85 -16.85
CA GLY A 395 1.93 -27.96 -18.28
C GLY A 395 2.90 -27.05 -19.02
N GLU A 396 2.80 -27.03 -20.33
CA GLU A 396 3.64 -26.17 -21.16
C GLU A 396 3.29 -24.70 -20.97
N SER A 397 4.30 -23.89 -20.68
CA SER A 397 4.13 -22.44 -20.65
C SER A 397 3.90 -21.92 -22.07
N PRO A 398 2.99 -20.95 -22.28
CA PRO A 398 2.85 -20.29 -23.57
C PRO A 398 4.18 -19.68 -24.01
N GLU A 399 4.53 -19.86 -25.29
CA GLU A 399 5.69 -19.21 -25.88
C GLU A 399 5.50 -17.68 -25.92
N GLU A 400 4.27 -17.23 -26.19
CA GLU A 400 3.82 -15.85 -26.40
C GLU A 400 3.80 -14.94 -25.15
N ILE A 401 4.50 -15.29 -24.08
CA ILE A 401 4.75 -14.31 -23.00
C ILE A 401 5.78 -13.33 -23.54
N ASP A 402 5.36 -12.11 -23.88
CA ASP A 402 6.26 -10.98 -24.14
C ASP A 402 5.74 -9.72 -23.44
N THR A 403 6.49 -9.30 -22.44
CA THR A 403 6.23 -8.10 -21.65
C THR A 403 7.45 -7.19 -21.69
N LYS A 404 7.25 -5.90 -21.38
CA LYS A 404 8.36 -4.97 -21.14
C LYS A 404 9.40 -5.54 -20.16
N TYR A 405 8.96 -6.22 -19.10
CA TYR A 405 9.86 -6.79 -18.09
C TYR A 405 10.66 -7.96 -18.63
N LEU A 406 10.02 -8.87 -19.37
CA LEU A 406 10.72 -9.97 -20.03
C LEU A 406 11.88 -9.46 -20.89
N ARG A 407 11.60 -8.52 -21.81
CA ARG A 407 12.62 -7.96 -22.70
C ARG A 407 13.72 -7.26 -21.92
N LYS A 408 13.36 -6.52 -20.86
CA LYS A 408 14.33 -5.85 -19.98
C LYS A 408 15.25 -6.87 -19.29
N TRP A 409 14.71 -7.91 -18.69
CA TRP A 409 15.49 -8.88 -17.93
C TRP A 409 16.38 -9.74 -18.83
N ILE A 410 15.87 -10.14 -20.01
CA ILE A 410 16.69 -10.76 -21.05
C ILE A 410 17.85 -9.84 -21.47
N SER A 411 17.59 -8.54 -21.69
CA SER A 411 18.65 -7.59 -22.06
C SER A 411 19.71 -7.40 -20.96
N MET A 412 19.40 -7.78 -19.73
CA MET A 412 20.32 -7.78 -18.59
C MET A 412 21.03 -9.13 -18.39
N GLY A 413 20.80 -10.11 -19.28
CA GLY A 413 21.39 -11.45 -19.19
C GLY A 413 20.79 -12.32 -18.08
N LEU A 414 19.60 -11.99 -17.57
CA LEU A 414 18.94 -12.77 -16.52
C LEU A 414 18.23 -13.98 -17.13
N ALA A 415 18.35 -15.13 -16.46
CA ALA A 415 17.56 -16.31 -16.77
C ALA A 415 16.08 -16.07 -16.44
N ILE A 416 15.19 -16.53 -17.31
CA ILE A 416 13.74 -16.37 -17.13
C ILE A 416 13.09 -17.73 -16.95
N HIS A 417 12.37 -17.89 -15.86
CA HIS A 417 11.61 -19.09 -15.55
C HIS A 417 10.16 -18.86 -15.91
N LYS A 418 9.72 -19.41 -17.04
CA LYS A 418 8.32 -19.46 -17.46
C LYS A 418 7.69 -20.77 -17.00
N MET A 419 6.44 -20.72 -16.57
CA MET A 419 5.75 -21.85 -15.93
C MET A 419 4.27 -21.78 -16.25
N ALA A 420 3.61 -22.93 -16.43
CA ALA A 420 2.17 -23.00 -16.48
C ALA A 420 1.64 -24.18 -15.67
N PHE A 421 0.51 -23.97 -15.00
CA PHE A 421 -0.17 -24.99 -14.22
C PHE A 421 -1.62 -25.07 -14.68
N ILE A 422 -2.06 -26.27 -15.05
CA ILE A 422 -3.42 -26.57 -15.51
C ILE A 422 -4.21 -27.11 -14.33
N LYS A 423 -5.37 -26.51 -14.05
CA LYS A 423 -6.29 -27.05 -13.05
C LYS A 423 -6.91 -28.35 -13.55
N ARG A 424 -6.69 -29.43 -12.82
CA ARG A 424 -7.26 -30.76 -13.10
C ARG A 424 -8.49 -31.02 -12.25
N GLU A 425 -8.39 -30.78 -10.96
CA GLU A 425 -9.47 -31.11 -10.03
C GLU A 425 -10.00 -29.85 -9.35
N THR A 426 -11.28 -29.87 -9.03
CA THR A 426 -11.87 -28.90 -8.11
C THR A 426 -11.62 -29.42 -6.70
N PRO A 427 -11.08 -28.62 -5.78
CA PRO A 427 -10.89 -29.06 -4.41
C PRO A 427 -12.22 -29.55 -3.82
N SER A 428 -12.18 -30.66 -3.07
CA SER A 428 -13.35 -31.16 -2.31
C SER A 428 -13.95 -30.01 -1.50
N ALA A 429 -15.28 -29.95 -1.50
CA ALA A 429 -16.11 -28.83 -1.06
C ALA A 429 -15.46 -27.95 0.02
N MET A 430 -15.38 -26.66 -0.29
CA MET A 430 -15.02 -25.64 0.69
C MET A 430 -15.87 -25.83 1.94
N ASP A 431 -15.23 -25.73 3.08
CA ASP A 431 -15.87 -25.77 4.37
C ASP A 431 -17.05 -24.76 4.42
N PRO A 432 -18.30 -25.23 4.57
CA PRO A 432 -19.50 -24.38 4.57
C PRO A 432 -19.57 -23.46 5.80
N ARG A 433 -18.61 -23.51 6.73
CA ARG A 433 -18.51 -22.66 7.93
C ARG A 433 -18.29 -21.17 7.67
N PHE A 434 -18.32 -20.70 6.42
CA PHE A 434 -18.45 -19.28 6.13
C PHE A 434 -19.86 -18.97 5.62
N PRO A 435 -20.90 -19.02 6.49
CA PRO A 435 -22.14 -18.38 6.13
C PRO A 435 -21.78 -16.93 5.78
N TYR A 436 -22.24 -16.48 4.63
CA TYR A 436 -22.26 -15.06 4.30
C TYR A 436 -22.93 -14.36 5.48
N LEU A 437 -22.14 -13.75 6.36
CA LEU A 437 -22.69 -13.05 7.52
C LEU A 437 -23.70 -12.04 7.00
N GLN A 438 -24.89 -12.02 7.60
CA GLN A 438 -25.89 -11.04 7.26
C GLN A 438 -25.35 -9.66 7.61
N TYR A 439 -25.26 -8.84 6.57
CA TYR A 439 -24.70 -7.50 6.59
C TYR A 439 -25.71 -6.54 5.96
N PRO A 440 -25.90 -5.32 6.50
CA PRO A 440 -25.16 -4.66 7.59
C PRO A 440 -25.45 -5.23 8.99
N VAL A 441 -24.60 -4.92 9.97
CA VAL A 441 -24.67 -5.49 11.33
C VAL A 441 -25.60 -4.65 12.20
N LYS A 442 -26.60 -5.27 12.83
CA LYS A 442 -27.43 -4.59 13.84
C LYS A 442 -26.63 -4.44 15.14
N ALA A 443 -26.53 -3.23 15.65
CA ALA A 443 -25.84 -2.92 16.89
C ALA A 443 -26.63 -1.85 17.66
N LYS A 444 -27.01 -2.13 18.90
CA LYS A 444 -27.68 -1.13 19.74
C LYS A 444 -26.63 -0.24 20.39
N VAL A 445 -26.82 1.07 20.35
CA VAL A 445 -26.04 2.05 21.12
C VAL A 445 -27.07 2.94 21.82
N ASN A 446 -27.03 2.98 23.15
CA ASN A 446 -27.99 3.75 23.94
C ASN A 446 -27.65 5.25 23.93
N ASN A 447 -26.38 5.60 24.18
CA ASN A 447 -25.90 6.97 24.16
C ASN A 447 -24.59 7.08 23.34
N PRO A 448 -24.65 7.55 22.08
CA PRO A 448 -23.48 7.71 21.24
C PRO A 448 -22.39 8.60 21.84
N GLN A 449 -22.78 9.64 22.59
CA GLN A 449 -21.83 10.57 23.18
C GLN A 449 -21.03 9.91 24.30
N GLU A 450 -21.69 9.17 25.20
CA GLU A 450 -21.01 8.39 26.24
C GLU A 450 -20.05 7.36 25.65
N VAL A 451 -20.43 6.69 24.56
CA VAL A 451 -19.55 5.74 23.85
C VAL A 451 -18.30 6.46 23.33
N MET A 452 -18.44 7.65 22.75
CA MET A 452 -17.29 8.45 22.29
C MET A 452 -16.39 8.89 23.46
N GLU A 453 -16.99 9.33 24.56
CA GLU A 453 -16.27 9.78 25.75
C GLU A 453 -15.50 8.63 26.43
N ALA A 454 -16.10 7.43 26.49
CA ALA A 454 -15.49 6.24 27.10
C ALA A 454 -14.50 5.50 26.17
N PHE A 455 -14.49 5.80 24.87
CA PHE A 455 -13.72 5.03 23.88
C PHE A 455 -12.22 4.98 24.18
N GLN A 456 -11.64 3.79 24.01
CA GLN A 456 -10.20 3.56 23.98
C GLN A 456 -9.87 2.65 22.79
N PRO A 457 -8.77 2.88 22.05
CA PRO A 457 -8.39 2.02 20.94
C PRO A 457 -8.17 0.57 21.39
N TRP A 458 -8.63 -0.39 20.59
CA TRP A 458 -8.52 -1.83 20.91
C TRP A 458 -8.28 -2.67 19.65
N THR A 459 -7.92 -3.95 19.84
CA THR A 459 -7.59 -4.87 18.74
C THR A 459 -8.18 -6.26 19.00
N LEU A 460 -8.85 -6.79 17.99
CA LEU A 460 -9.34 -8.16 17.90
C LEU A 460 -8.44 -8.97 16.96
N ARG A 461 -8.21 -10.23 17.27
CA ARG A 461 -7.49 -11.18 16.40
C ARG A 461 -8.46 -12.30 16.02
N PRO A 462 -9.22 -12.14 14.92
CA PRO A 462 -10.31 -13.05 14.59
C PRO A 462 -9.82 -14.46 14.24
N GLU A 463 -8.68 -14.61 13.56
CA GLU A 463 -8.09 -15.91 13.19
C GLU A 463 -6.67 -15.72 12.61
N GLY A 464 -5.73 -16.62 12.93
CA GLY A 464 -4.39 -16.64 12.33
C GLY A 464 -3.56 -15.37 12.55
N GLN A 465 -2.97 -14.84 11.46
CA GLN A 465 -2.19 -13.58 11.47
C GLN A 465 -3.06 -12.32 11.28
N SER A 466 -4.38 -12.48 11.16
CA SER A 466 -5.31 -11.38 10.95
C SER A 466 -5.47 -10.55 12.22
N PHE A 467 -5.67 -9.25 12.05
CA PHE A 467 -6.15 -8.41 13.15
C PHE A 467 -7.16 -7.39 12.64
N PHE A 468 -8.04 -6.99 13.54
CA PHE A 468 -8.96 -5.87 13.36
C PHE A 468 -8.75 -4.91 14.51
N LYS A 469 -8.38 -3.68 14.19
CA LYS A 469 -8.10 -2.64 15.17
C LYS A 469 -9.11 -1.51 14.99
N VAL A 470 -9.75 -1.10 16.07
CA VAL A 470 -10.50 0.16 16.10
C VAL A 470 -9.57 1.23 16.65
N GLU A 471 -9.19 2.16 15.78
CA GLU A 471 -8.14 3.15 16.09
C GLU A 471 -8.71 4.43 16.69
N ARG A 472 -9.83 4.89 16.13
CA ARG A 472 -10.48 6.15 16.52
C ARG A 472 -11.99 6.02 16.37
N ILE A 473 -12.68 6.85 17.11
CA ILE A 473 -14.12 7.09 17.00
C ILE A 473 -14.34 8.58 16.75
N TYR A 474 -15.39 8.89 16.00
CA TYR A 474 -15.89 10.23 15.76
C TYR A 474 -17.40 10.25 15.93
N LEU A 475 -17.96 11.37 16.37
CA LEU A 475 -19.40 11.58 16.55
C LEU A 475 -19.87 12.72 15.65
N ASN A 476 -20.93 12.48 14.87
CA ASN A 476 -21.72 13.55 14.30
C ASN A 476 -22.83 13.90 15.30
N LEU A 477 -22.72 15.09 15.92
CA LEU A 477 -23.63 15.55 16.97
C LEU A 477 -25.06 15.73 16.47
N GLU A 478 -25.22 16.25 15.25
CA GLU A 478 -26.54 16.57 14.68
C GLU A 478 -27.36 15.31 14.40
N LYS A 479 -26.70 14.25 13.92
CA LYS A 479 -27.33 13.00 13.51
C LYS A 479 -27.26 11.92 14.58
N GLY A 480 -26.52 12.15 15.67
CA GLY A 480 -26.23 11.14 16.68
C GLY A 480 -25.55 9.90 16.10
N THR A 481 -24.71 10.05 15.07
CA THR A 481 -24.06 8.91 14.37
C THR A 481 -22.61 8.77 14.77
N LEU A 482 -22.14 7.54 14.91
CA LEU A 482 -20.75 7.23 15.21
C LEU A 482 -20.02 6.79 13.96
N LEU A 483 -18.77 7.18 13.84
CA LEU A 483 -17.89 6.74 12.79
C LEU A 483 -16.59 6.22 13.40
N PHE A 484 -16.18 5.03 13.01
CA PHE A 484 -15.02 4.36 13.54
C PHE A 484 -14.00 4.21 12.43
N ARG A 485 -12.79 4.68 12.70
CA ARG A 485 -11.65 4.40 11.83
C ARG A 485 -11.03 3.08 12.27
N THR A 486 -11.00 2.12 11.36
CA THR A 486 -10.52 0.77 11.64
C THR A 486 -9.38 0.41 10.72
N THR A 487 -8.51 -0.47 11.20
CA THR A 487 -7.45 -1.09 10.42
C THR A 487 -7.64 -2.59 10.47
N PHE A 488 -7.85 -3.20 9.31
CA PHE A 488 -8.02 -4.63 9.15
C PHE A 488 -6.84 -5.21 8.36
N GLN A 489 -6.22 -6.27 8.88
CA GLN A 489 -5.25 -7.07 8.15
C GLN A 489 -5.88 -8.42 7.82
N ASP A 490 -6.03 -8.71 6.53
CA ASP A 490 -6.45 -10.04 6.02
C ASP A 490 -5.29 -11.05 6.15
N PRO A 491 -5.56 -12.35 6.28
CA PRO A 491 -4.57 -13.42 6.13
C PRO A 491 -3.61 -13.25 4.93
N ASP A 492 -4.06 -12.62 3.84
CA ASP A 492 -3.22 -12.34 2.65
C ASP A 492 -2.33 -11.07 2.81
N LEU A 493 -2.09 -10.65 4.07
CA LEU A 493 -1.22 -9.54 4.49
C LEU A 493 -1.58 -8.16 3.92
N SER A 494 -2.79 -8.01 3.37
CA SER A 494 -3.29 -6.72 2.91
C SER A 494 -3.83 -5.94 4.10
N LEU A 495 -3.28 -4.74 4.30
CA LEU A 495 -3.72 -3.80 5.32
C LEU A 495 -4.78 -2.87 4.71
N HIS A 496 -5.97 -2.86 5.29
CA HIS A 496 -7.10 -2.06 4.86
C HIS A 496 -7.44 -1.04 5.95
N HIS A 497 -7.54 0.24 5.58
CA HIS A 497 -7.99 1.31 6.46
C HIS A 497 -9.43 1.67 6.10
N GLN A 498 -10.35 1.34 6.99
CA GLN A 498 -11.79 1.36 6.74
C GLN A 498 -12.49 2.36 7.66
N PHE A 499 -13.68 2.77 7.25
CA PHE A 499 -14.56 3.58 8.07
C PHE A 499 -15.89 2.85 8.30
N LEU A 500 -16.14 2.44 9.54
CA LEU A 500 -17.41 1.84 9.93
C LEU A 500 -18.32 2.91 10.51
N MET A 501 -19.50 3.10 9.95
CA MET A 501 -20.50 4.04 10.42
C MET A 501 -21.60 3.28 11.16
N TRP A 502 -21.86 3.70 12.40
CA TRP A 502 -23.05 3.34 13.12
C TRP A 502 -24.09 4.45 12.98
N LYS A 503 -25.27 4.10 12.46
CA LYS A 503 -26.41 4.99 12.29
C LYS A 503 -27.70 4.22 12.53
N GLU A 504 -28.58 4.76 13.38
CA GLU A 504 -29.94 4.23 13.60
C GLU A 504 -29.97 2.72 13.92
N GLY A 505 -29.01 2.26 14.74
CA GLY A 505 -28.92 0.85 15.14
C GLY A 505 -28.23 -0.07 14.13
N ILE A 506 -27.69 0.48 13.05
CA ILE A 506 -27.03 -0.26 11.96
C ILE A 506 -25.55 0.17 11.89
N LEU A 507 -24.65 -0.80 11.94
CA LEU A 507 -23.22 -0.67 11.71
C LEU A 507 -22.88 -1.15 10.29
N ASP A 508 -22.38 -0.24 9.46
CA ASP A 508 -22.09 -0.44 8.03
C ASP A 508 -20.71 0.16 7.68
N LEU A 509 -20.14 -0.21 6.55
CA LEU A 509 -18.88 0.21 5.96
C LEU A 509 -19.16 1.36 5.01
N THR A 510 -18.51 2.49 5.29
CA THR A 510 -18.58 3.67 4.45
C THR A 510 -17.81 3.40 3.15
N PRO A 511 -18.40 3.60 1.96
CA PRO A 511 -17.72 3.42 0.67
C PRO A 511 -16.73 4.56 0.43
N THR A 512 -15.57 4.51 1.08
CA THR A 512 -14.52 5.51 0.90
C THR A 512 -13.67 5.22 -0.33
N TRP A 513 -13.32 3.95 -0.54
CA TRP A 513 -12.46 3.52 -1.65
C TRP A 513 -13.03 2.34 -2.46
N GLY A 514 -14.35 2.13 -2.37
CA GLY A 514 -14.99 0.96 -2.91
C GLY A 514 -14.55 -0.32 -2.20
N GLU A 515 -14.43 -0.23 -0.87
CA GLU A 515 -14.14 -1.37 -0.01
C GLU A 515 -15.32 -2.35 -0.01
N THR A 516 -15.03 -3.65 0.09
CA THR A 516 -16.03 -4.70 0.27
C THR A 516 -15.86 -5.31 1.66
N VAL A 517 -16.88 -6.03 2.10
CA VAL A 517 -16.88 -6.69 3.41
C VAL A 517 -16.55 -8.17 3.21
N PRO A 518 -15.28 -8.59 3.30
CA PRO A 518 -14.96 -10.01 3.31
C PRO A 518 -15.43 -10.66 4.61
N PRO A 519 -15.68 -11.98 4.66
CA PRO A 519 -16.15 -12.70 5.85
C PRO A 519 -15.33 -12.45 7.12
N PRO A 520 -13.98 -12.41 7.10
CA PRO A 520 -13.21 -12.03 8.27
C PRO A 520 -13.53 -10.63 8.81
N LEU A 521 -13.76 -9.66 7.92
CA LEU A 521 -14.19 -8.32 8.32
C LEU A 521 -15.61 -8.35 8.88
N ALA A 522 -16.54 -9.09 8.25
CA ALA A 522 -17.90 -9.22 8.74
C ALA A 522 -17.95 -9.76 10.18
N ARG A 523 -17.13 -10.78 10.51
CA ARG A 523 -17.00 -11.31 11.88
C ARG A 523 -16.43 -10.27 12.85
N ALA A 524 -15.46 -9.49 12.41
CA ALA A 524 -14.90 -8.41 13.22
C ALA A 524 -15.94 -7.31 13.48
N MET A 525 -16.75 -6.96 12.48
CA MET A 525 -17.87 -6.03 12.62
C MET A 525 -18.97 -6.56 13.54
N GLU A 526 -19.28 -7.86 13.51
CA GLU A 526 -20.22 -8.50 14.43
C GLU A 526 -19.71 -8.41 15.89
N SER A 527 -18.42 -8.70 16.09
CA SER A 527 -17.78 -8.59 17.41
C SER A 527 -17.81 -7.15 17.93
N MET A 528 -17.61 -6.20 17.03
CA MET A 528 -17.76 -4.77 17.33
C MET A 528 -19.22 -4.40 17.65
N GLY A 529 -20.20 -4.95 16.94
CA GLY A 529 -21.62 -4.74 17.23
C GLY A 529 -22.02 -5.27 18.61
N LYS A 530 -21.50 -6.44 19.00
CA LYS A 530 -21.68 -7.00 20.37
C LYS A 530 -21.02 -6.12 21.43
N TRP A 531 -19.82 -5.62 21.16
CA TRP A 531 -19.14 -4.67 22.04
C TRP A 531 -19.95 -3.37 22.21
N LEU A 532 -20.47 -2.81 21.13
CA LEU A 532 -21.33 -1.62 21.18
C LEU A 532 -22.61 -1.84 21.99
N ALA A 533 -23.22 -3.03 21.88
CA ALA A 533 -24.43 -3.37 22.62
C ALA A 533 -24.20 -3.62 24.13
N GLY A 534 -22.96 -3.88 24.53
CA GLY A 534 -22.57 -4.07 25.93
C GLY A 534 -22.17 -2.79 26.66
N LEU A 535 -22.09 -1.66 25.94
CA LEU A 535 -21.93 -0.31 26.49
C LEU A 535 -23.31 0.31 26.71
#